data_AF-A0A815MIX4-F1
#
_entry.id   AF-A0A815MIX4-F1
#
_cell.length_a   1.000
_cell.length_b   1.000
_cell.length_c   1.000
_cell.angle_alpha   90.00
_cell.angle_beta   90.00
_cell.angle_gamma   90.00
#
_symmetry.space_group_name_H-M   'P 1'
#
loop_
_entity.id
_entity.type
_entity.pdbx_description
1 polymer ?
#
loop_
_entity_poly.entity_id
_entity_poly.type
_entity_poly.pdbx_seq_one_letter_code
_entity_poly.pdbx_strand_id
1 'polypeptide(L)'
;MMLAAHYNLRPIVDLLFELLPLDRAVDDLLRLACRYTIDRHMLDGDNAFYFFAQGLNGKQTSDNPILYEVYEFHHECQTFDELISIQNDNNAMCMHALLVNERIFRQHGDIAIYFDLFEKQCDYYHDNQLFHRCLQLRIHAYQLIRRVQNDSYDQRRWHDNKFYSLVKDLQNMLRQSGVVPVDSLVIIFNWIFDQNMIVSTFLQLNLLKIVICVSIYSVVQN
;
A
#
# COMPACT_ATOMS: atom_id res chain seq x y z
N MET A 1 17.81 -12.67 7.72
CA MET A 1 17.00 -13.30 6.65
C MET A 1 16.93 -12.43 5.40
N MET A 2 16.45 -11.20 5.50
CA MET A 2 16.31 -10.26 4.37
C MET A 2 17.54 -10.13 3.46
N LEU A 3 18.73 -10.00 4.04
CA LEU A 3 19.97 -9.91 3.26
C LEU A 3 20.28 -11.22 2.51
N ALA A 4 20.10 -12.37 3.14
CA ALA A 4 20.32 -13.68 2.52
C ALA A 4 19.35 -13.89 1.34
N ALA A 5 18.10 -13.48 1.51
CA ALA A 5 17.10 -13.55 0.46
C ALA A 5 17.39 -12.58 -0.69
N HIS A 6 17.85 -11.36 -0.42
CA HIS A 6 18.29 -10.43 -1.48
C HIS A 6 19.34 -11.04 -2.41
N TYR A 7 20.22 -11.91 -1.89
CA TYR A 7 21.21 -12.64 -2.67
C TYR A 7 20.73 -14.03 -3.15
N ASN A 8 19.43 -14.33 -3.07
CA ASN A 8 18.81 -15.61 -3.42
C ASN A 8 19.45 -16.83 -2.73
N LEU A 9 19.96 -16.64 -1.51
CA LEU A 9 20.57 -17.70 -0.70
C LEU A 9 19.48 -18.43 0.10
N ARG A 10 18.54 -19.09 -0.60
CA ARG A 10 17.39 -19.80 0.02
C ARG A 10 17.82 -20.76 1.16
N PRO A 11 18.88 -21.59 1.03
CA PRO A 11 19.32 -22.45 2.13
C PRO A 11 19.70 -21.70 3.41
N ILE A 12 20.21 -20.47 3.28
CA ILE A 12 20.53 -19.63 4.44
C ILE A 12 19.26 -19.03 5.03
N VAL A 13 18.26 -18.69 4.21
CA VAL A 13 16.95 -18.24 4.70
C VAL A 13 16.27 -19.36 5.50
N ASP A 14 16.27 -20.59 4.99
CA ASP A 14 15.70 -21.76 5.65
C ASP A 14 16.43 -22.03 6.99
N LEU A 15 17.78 -22.02 6.98
CA LEU A 15 18.57 -22.18 8.22
C LEU A 15 18.26 -21.08 9.25
N LEU A 16 18.14 -19.83 8.83
CA LEU A 16 17.82 -18.73 9.73
C LEU A 16 16.39 -18.82 10.28
N PHE A 17 15.45 -19.36 9.50
CA PHE A 17 14.08 -19.58 9.94
C PHE A 17 14.03 -20.59 11.11
N GLU A 18 14.81 -21.68 11.03
CA GLU A 18 14.90 -22.68 12.11
C GLU A 18 15.53 -22.12 13.40
N LEU A 19 16.38 -21.09 13.29
CA LEU A 19 17.12 -20.53 14.42
C LEU A 19 16.41 -19.36 15.12
N LEU A 20 15.40 -18.76 14.50
CA LEU A 20 14.71 -17.58 15.03
C LEU A 20 13.43 -17.96 15.79
N PRO A 21 12.99 -17.13 16.76
CA PRO A 21 11.68 -17.32 17.39
C PRO A 21 10.57 -17.34 16.34
N LEU A 22 9.68 -18.33 16.42
CA LEU A 22 8.67 -18.63 15.40
C LEU A 22 7.88 -17.38 14.97
N ASP A 23 7.37 -16.60 15.91
CA ASP A 23 6.55 -15.41 15.62
C ASP A 23 7.29 -14.38 14.76
N ARG A 24 8.57 -14.13 15.07
CA ARG A 24 9.40 -13.18 14.33
C ARG A 24 9.84 -13.75 12.99
N ALA A 25 10.16 -15.05 12.96
CA ALA A 25 10.61 -15.73 11.76
C ALA A 25 9.51 -15.76 10.69
N VAL A 26 8.26 -16.00 11.10
CA VAL A 26 7.08 -15.99 10.21
C VAL A 26 6.85 -14.61 9.59
N ASP A 27 6.85 -13.55 10.40
CA ASP A 27 6.64 -12.19 9.86
C ASP A 27 7.79 -11.75 8.94
N ASP A 28 9.04 -12.12 9.25
CA ASP A 28 10.19 -11.84 8.38
C ASP A 28 10.09 -12.60 7.04
N LEU A 29 9.63 -13.86 7.03
CA LEU A 29 9.35 -14.60 5.80
C LEU A 29 8.23 -13.97 4.98
N LEU A 30 7.15 -13.55 5.64
CA LEU A 30 6.00 -12.95 4.97
C LEU A 30 6.35 -11.58 4.39
N ARG A 31 7.14 -10.76 5.09
CA ARG A 31 7.69 -9.50 4.54
C ARG A 31 8.56 -9.76 3.31
N LEU A 32 9.33 -10.85 3.34
CA LEU A 32 10.15 -11.24 2.22
C LEU A 32 9.30 -11.66 1.00
N ALA A 33 8.28 -12.48 1.22
CA ALA A 33 7.32 -12.88 0.20
C ALA A 33 6.64 -11.65 -0.46
N CYS A 34 6.25 -10.66 0.36
CA CYS A 34 5.68 -9.40 -0.14
C CYS A 34 6.66 -8.63 -1.05
N ARG A 35 7.95 -8.62 -0.74
CA ARG A 35 8.98 -8.00 -1.60
C ARG A 35 9.13 -8.73 -2.92
N TYR A 36 9.18 -10.06 -2.91
CA TYR A 36 9.23 -10.86 -4.13
C TYR A 36 8.00 -10.66 -5.04
N THR A 37 6.90 -10.16 -4.48
CA THR A 37 5.65 -9.90 -5.21
C THR A 37 5.58 -8.47 -5.77
N ILE A 38 6.04 -7.46 -5.02
CA ILE A 38 5.81 -6.04 -5.33
C ILE A 38 7.09 -5.33 -5.80
N ASP A 39 8.26 -5.68 -5.25
CA ASP A 39 9.51 -4.98 -5.53
C ASP A 39 10.05 -5.39 -6.89
N ARG A 40 10.03 -4.47 -7.87
CA ARG A 40 10.45 -4.72 -9.26
C ARG A 40 11.87 -5.30 -9.36
N HIS A 41 12.75 -4.99 -8.42
CA HIS A 41 14.13 -5.50 -8.41
C HIS A 41 14.26 -6.91 -7.85
N MET A 42 13.23 -7.40 -7.18
CA MET A 42 13.19 -8.72 -6.56
C MET A 42 12.01 -9.55 -7.09
N LEU A 43 11.35 -9.18 -8.19
CA LEU A 43 10.18 -9.90 -8.68
C LEU A 43 10.51 -11.38 -8.99
N ASP A 44 9.86 -12.29 -8.26
CA ASP A 44 9.99 -13.74 -8.44
C ASP A 44 8.76 -14.44 -7.82
N GLY A 45 7.85 -14.88 -8.68
CA GLY A 45 6.60 -15.53 -8.26
C GLY A 45 6.83 -16.86 -7.52
N ASP A 46 7.87 -17.61 -7.89
CA ASP A 46 8.18 -18.90 -7.27
C ASP A 46 8.70 -18.70 -5.84
N ASN A 47 9.56 -17.69 -5.64
CA ASN A 47 10.01 -17.30 -4.31
C ASN A 47 8.89 -16.66 -3.47
N ALA A 48 8.05 -15.82 -4.07
CA ALA A 48 6.90 -15.25 -3.38
C ALA A 48 5.97 -16.35 -2.85
N PHE A 49 5.54 -17.28 -3.72
CA PHE A 49 4.67 -18.39 -3.34
C PHE A 49 5.30 -19.26 -2.26
N TYR A 50 6.58 -19.64 -2.42
CA TYR A 50 7.31 -20.46 -1.45
C TYR A 50 7.31 -19.82 -0.06
N PHE A 51 7.67 -18.54 0.04
CA PHE A 51 7.75 -17.87 1.34
C PHE A 51 6.37 -17.57 1.95
N PHE A 52 5.34 -17.29 1.14
CA PHE A 52 3.96 -17.23 1.64
C PHE A 52 3.50 -18.57 2.20
N ALA A 53 3.76 -19.67 1.51
CA ALA A 53 3.39 -21.01 1.96
C ALA A 53 4.09 -21.38 3.29
N GLN A 54 5.37 -21.07 3.43
CA GLN A 54 6.10 -21.26 4.69
C GLN A 54 5.53 -20.40 5.81
N GLY A 55 5.19 -19.14 5.53
CA GLY A 55 4.59 -18.24 6.50
C GLY A 55 3.20 -18.70 6.97
N LEU A 56 2.38 -19.28 6.09
CA LEU A 56 1.06 -19.83 6.44
C LEU A 56 1.16 -20.98 7.44
N ASN A 57 2.15 -21.87 7.29
CA ASN A 57 2.35 -23.01 8.19
C ASN A 57 2.67 -22.59 9.64
N GLY A 58 3.27 -21.40 9.81
CA GLY A 58 3.62 -20.86 11.13
C GLY A 58 2.59 -19.89 11.70
N LYS A 59 1.48 -19.62 11.00
CA LYS A 59 0.53 -18.55 11.35
C LYS A 59 -0.59 -19.05 12.28
N GLN A 60 -0.93 -18.25 13.30
CA GLN A 60 -2.25 -18.32 13.93
C GLN A 60 -3.25 -17.56 13.06
N THR A 61 -4.30 -18.23 12.59
CA THR A 61 -5.37 -17.66 11.76
C THR A 61 -5.93 -16.39 12.39
N SER A 62 -6.08 -15.34 11.58
CA SER A 62 -6.74 -14.10 12.00
C SER A 62 -8.26 -14.30 11.91
N ASP A 63 -8.97 -14.13 13.01
CA ASP A 63 -10.43 -14.35 13.05
C ASP A 63 -11.24 -13.35 12.21
N ASN A 64 -10.63 -12.25 11.75
CA ASN A 64 -11.31 -11.24 10.93
C ASN A 64 -10.50 -10.90 9.66
N PRO A 65 -10.98 -11.30 8.46
CA PRO A 65 -10.34 -10.91 7.22
C PRO A 65 -10.53 -9.41 6.97
N ILE A 66 -9.44 -8.76 6.57
CA ILE A 66 -9.48 -7.36 6.13
C ILE A 66 -10.10 -7.33 4.74
N LEU A 67 -11.28 -6.71 4.62
CA LEU A 67 -11.96 -6.48 3.34
C LEU A 67 -12.05 -4.97 3.11
N TYR A 68 -11.17 -4.46 2.25
CA TYR A 68 -11.23 -3.07 1.81
C TYR A 68 -11.35 -3.03 0.28
N GLU A 69 -12.15 -2.08 -0.20
CA GLU A 69 -12.34 -1.82 -1.63
C GLU A 69 -11.00 -1.50 -2.33
N VAL A 70 -10.06 -0.89 -1.60
CA VAL A 70 -8.71 -0.59 -2.07
C VAL A 70 -7.89 -1.84 -2.43
N TYR A 71 -8.25 -2.99 -1.87
CA TYR A 71 -7.68 -4.30 -2.19
C TYR A 71 -8.62 -5.13 -3.05
N GLU A 72 -9.58 -4.47 -3.73
CA GLU A 72 -10.55 -5.11 -4.62
C GLU A 72 -11.35 -6.23 -3.93
N PHE A 73 -11.60 -6.07 -2.63
CA PHE A 73 -12.27 -7.07 -1.78
C PHE A 73 -11.55 -8.42 -1.69
N HIS A 74 -10.26 -8.48 -2.04
CA HIS A 74 -9.41 -9.62 -1.70
C HIS A 74 -9.28 -9.74 -0.18
N HIS A 75 -9.00 -10.96 0.27
CA HIS A 75 -8.64 -11.26 1.65
C HIS A 75 -7.25 -11.92 1.68
N GLU A 76 -6.58 -11.81 2.83
CA GLU A 76 -5.33 -12.54 3.07
C GLU A 76 -5.67 -14.03 3.09
N CYS A 77 -5.03 -14.83 2.24
CA CYS A 77 -5.16 -16.28 2.25
C CYS A 77 -4.85 -16.79 3.66
N GLN A 78 -5.72 -17.66 4.17
CA GLN A 78 -5.57 -18.37 5.44
C GLN A 78 -5.19 -19.83 5.22
N THR A 79 -5.43 -20.37 4.02
CA THR A 79 -5.14 -21.77 3.69
C THR A 79 -4.16 -21.89 2.52
N PHE A 80 -3.49 -23.05 2.44
CA PHE A 80 -2.62 -23.37 1.32
C PHE A 80 -3.40 -23.49 -0.01
N ASP A 81 -4.63 -24.01 0.03
CA ASP A 81 -5.50 -24.12 -1.14
C ASP A 81 -5.88 -22.73 -1.70
N GLU A 82 -6.19 -21.77 -0.83
CA GLU A 82 -6.41 -20.38 -1.22
C GLU A 82 -5.17 -19.78 -1.87
N LEU A 83 -3.99 -20.01 -1.31
CA LEU A 83 -2.74 -19.51 -1.88
C LEU A 83 -2.44 -20.13 -3.25
N ILE A 84 -2.65 -21.45 -3.41
CA ILE A 84 -2.51 -22.13 -4.71
C ILE A 84 -3.45 -21.51 -5.74
N SER A 85 -4.68 -21.18 -5.34
CA SER A 85 -5.68 -20.64 -6.26
C SER A 85 -5.26 -19.32 -6.91
N ILE A 86 -4.41 -18.54 -6.22
CA ILE A 86 -3.92 -17.23 -6.69
C ILE A 86 -2.49 -17.26 -7.25
N GLN A 87 -1.78 -18.39 -7.19
CA GLN A 87 -0.33 -18.45 -7.49
C GLN A 87 0.05 -17.93 -8.89
N ASN A 88 -0.86 -18.08 -9.87
CA ASN A 88 -0.66 -17.67 -11.26
C ASN A 88 -1.35 -16.33 -11.58
N ASP A 89 -2.01 -15.72 -10.61
CA ASP A 89 -2.66 -14.42 -10.73
C ASP A 89 -1.80 -13.36 -10.02
N ASN A 90 -1.02 -12.64 -10.82
CA ASN A 90 -0.13 -11.59 -10.33
C ASN A 90 -0.89 -10.50 -9.56
N ASN A 91 -2.11 -10.16 -9.96
CA ASN A 91 -2.88 -9.13 -9.27
C ASN A 91 -3.35 -9.65 -7.90
N ALA A 92 -3.91 -10.85 -7.86
CA ALA A 92 -4.34 -11.47 -6.61
C ALA A 92 -3.17 -11.68 -5.64
N MET A 93 -1.99 -12.11 -6.13
CA MET A 93 -0.76 -12.19 -5.33
C MET A 93 -0.33 -10.82 -4.80
N CYS A 94 -0.38 -9.77 -5.62
CA CYS A 94 -0.09 -8.40 -5.17
C CYS A 94 -1.07 -7.94 -4.07
N MET A 95 -2.38 -8.20 -4.22
CA MET A 95 -3.36 -7.86 -3.19
C MET A 95 -3.12 -8.65 -1.90
N HIS A 96 -2.79 -9.94 -2.01
CA HIS A 96 -2.38 -10.76 -0.88
C HIS A 96 -1.17 -10.16 -0.16
N ALA A 97 -0.12 -9.78 -0.89
CA ALA A 97 1.08 -9.14 -0.34
C ALA A 97 0.77 -7.83 0.39
N LEU A 98 -0.10 -6.97 -0.16
CA LEU A 98 -0.49 -5.72 0.49
C LEU A 98 -1.26 -5.97 1.80
N LEU A 99 -2.18 -6.95 1.81
CA LEU A 99 -2.95 -7.34 2.99
C LEU A 99 -2.06 -7.92 4.09
N VAL A 100 -1.12 -8.80 3.72
CA VAL A 100 -0.11 -9.34 4.63
C VAL A 100 0.73 -8.21 5.22
N ASN A 101 1.24 -7.31 4.39
CA ASN A 101 2.07 -6.19 4.83
C ASN A 101 1.30 -5.24 5.77
N GLU A 102 0.02 -4.97 5.49
CA GLU A 102 -0.84 -4.19 6.39
C GLU A 102 -1.08 -4.90 7.74
N ARG A 103 -1.36 -6.21 7.75
CA ARG A 103 -1.54 -6.95 9.00
C ARG A 103 -0.29 -6.84 9.87
N ILE A 104 0.88 -7.09 9.29
CA ILE A 104 2.16 -7.00 10.00
C ILE A 104 2.39 -5.56 10.49
N PHE A 105 2.03 -4.55 9.69
CA PHE A 105 2.09 -3.15 10.12
C PHE A 105 1.19 -2.87 11.32
N ARG A 106 -0.05 -3.36 11.33
CA ARG A 106 -0.98 -3.17 12.46
C ARG A 106 -0.48 -3.83 13.75
N GLN A 107 0.26 -4.94 13.64
CA GLN A 107 0.83 -5.66 14.77
C GLN A 107 2.05 -4.96 15.37
N HIS A 108 2.95 -4.43 14.52
CA HIS A 108 4.27 -3.94 14.97
C HIS A 108 4.46 -2.42 14.87
N GLY A 109 3.63 -1.73 14.10
CA GLY A 109 3.69 -0.27 13.91
C GLY A 109 4.83 0.26 13.04
N ASP A 110 5.57 -0.60 12.33
CA ASP A 110 6.72 -0.21 11.51
C ASP A 110 6.29 0.45 10.18
N ILE A 111 6.18 1.79 10.19
CA ILE A 111 5.77 2.58 9.02
C ILE A 111 6.76 2.45 7.87
N ALA A 112 8.06 2.44 8.17
CA ALA A 112 9.09 2.53 7.13
C ALA A 112 9.02 1.32 6.21
N ILE A 113 8.86 0.12 6.78
CA ILE A 113 8.72 -1.10 6.01
C ILE A 113 7.35 -1.15 5.30
N TYR A 114 6.27 -0.79 6.02
CA TYR A 114 4.93 -0.78 5.42
C TYR A 114 4.88 0.09 4.17
N PHE A 115 5.42 1.30 4.28
CA PHE A 115 5.32 2.31 3.24
C PHE A 115 6.23 2.06 2.04
N ASP A 116 7.42 1.47 2.23
CA ASP A 116 8.33 1.13 1.11
C ASP A 116 7.63 0.25 0.06
N LEU A 117 7.00 -0.84 0.49
CA LEU A 117 6.27 -1.75 -0.40
C LEU A 117 5.04 -1.08 -1.01
N PHE A 118 4.36 -0.31 -0.19
CA PHE A 118 3.16 0.40 -0.59
C PHE A 118 3.44 1.47 -1.67
N GLU A 119 4.54 2.23 -1.56
CA GLU A 119 4.95 3.21 -2.57
C GLU A 119 5.32 2.53 -3.88
N LYS A 120 6.05 1.41 -3.84
CA LYS A 120 6.40 0.64 -5.03
C LYS A 120 5.17 0.20 -5.82
N GLN A 121 4.10 -0.21 -5.13
CA GLN A 121 2.84 -0.53 -5.80
C GLN A 121 2.13 0.70 -6.36
N CYS A 122 2.17 1.83 -5.65
CA CYS A 122 1.64 3.09 -6.16
C CYS A 122 2.38 3.55 -7.42
N ASP A 123 3.70 3.39 -7.46
CA ASP A 123 4.53 3.72 -8.62
C ASP A 123 4.20 2.78 -9.78
N TYR A 124 3.96 1.49 -9.52
CA TYR A 124 3.40 0.56 -10.52
C TYR A 124 2.08 1.04 -11.11
N TYR A 125 1.11 1.42 -10.27
CA TYR A 125 -0.15 1.94 -10.79
C TYR A 125 0.02 3.26 -11.54
N HIS A 126 0.88 4.15 -11.06
CA HIS A 126 1.16 5.42 -11.71
C HIS A 126 1.78 5.22 -13.10
N ASP A 127 2.82 4.39 -13.21
CA ASP A 127 3.51 4.11 -14.47
C ASP A 127 2.58 3.47 -15.52
N ASN A 128 1.59 2.70 -15.07
CA ASN A 128 0.58 2.08 -15.93
C ASN A 128 -0.68 2.95 -16.13
N GLN A 129 -0.66 4.23 -15.75
CA GLN A 129 -1.79 5.17 -15.85
C GLN A 129 -3.05 4.73 -15.08
N LEU A 130 -2.92 3.81 -14.13
CA LEU A 130 -3.96 3.36 -13.20
C LEU A 130 -4.10 4.33 -12.03
N PHE A 131 -4.27 5.60 -12.34
CA PHE A 131 -4.16 6.67 -11.36
C PHE A 131 -5.22 6.60 -10.25
N HIS A 132 -6.43 6.14 -10.57
CA HIS A 132 -7.48 5.97 -9.57
C HIS A 132 -7.07 4.94 -8.51
N ARG A 133 -6.48 3.81 -8.92
CA ARG A 133 -5.95 2.80 -8.00
C ARG A 133 -4.79 3.34 -7.16
N CYS A 134 -3.87 4.06 -7.78
CA CYS A 134 -2.78 4.74 -7.06
C CYS A 134 -3.34 5.68 -5.97
N LEU A 135 -4.36 6.47 -6.30
CA LEU A 135 -4.98 7.41 -5.36
C LEU A 135 -5.71 6.69 -4.22
N GLN A 136 -6.57 5.71 -4.54
CA GLN A 136 -7.29 4.90 -3.53
C GLN A 136 -6.31 4.27 -2.56
N LEU A 137 -5.25 3.65 -3.09
CA LEU A 137 -4.20 3.05 -2.32
C LEU A 137 -3.61 4.09 -1.38
N ARG A 138 -3.12 5.24 -1.90
CA ARG A 138 -2.44 6.29 -1.10
C ARG A 138 -3.31 6.85 0.02
N ILE A 139 -4.59 7.04 -0.25
CA ILE A 139 -5.54 7.55 0.74
C ILE A 139 -5.75 6.51 1.84
N HIS A 140 -5.86 5.23 1.48
CA HIS A 140 -5.96 4.14 2.46
C HIS A 140 -4.74 4.07 3.38
N ALA A 141 -3.51 4.08 2.83
CA ALA A 141 -2.31 4.10 3.68
C ALA A 141 -2.27 5.29 4.63
N TYR A 142 -2.68 6.47 4.16
CA TYR A 142 -2.76 7.65 5.00
C TYR A 142 -3.74 7.44 6.17
N GLN A 143 -4.95 6.96 5.88
CA GLN A 143 -5.96 6.69 6.90
C GLN A 143 -5.48 5.65 7.91
N LEU A 144 -4.79 4.61 7.44
CA LEU A 144 -4.24 3.56 8.27
C LEU A 144 -3.18 4.09 9.24
N ILE A 145 -2.21 4.87 8.74
CA ILE A 145 -1.14 5.46 9.57
C ILE A 145 -1.74 6.35 10.67
N ARG A 146 -2.72 7.20 10.31
CA ARG A 146 -3.41 8.06 11.28
C ARG A 146 -4.12 7.27 12.37
N ARG A 147 -4.69 6.10 12.05
CA ARG A 147 -5.40 5.26 13.03
C ARG A 147 -4.44 4.50 13.94
N VAL A 148 -3.33 4.02 13.41
CA VAL A 148 -2.35 3.23 14.17
C VAL A 148 -1.48 4.12 15.08
N GLN A 149 -1.38 5.42 14.81
CA GLN A 149 -0.41 6.29 15.50
C GLN A 149 -1.04 7.53 16.11
N ASN A 150 -0.89 7.69 17.42
CA ASN A 150 -1.17 8.94 18.13
C ASN A 150 0.00 9.93 17.93
N ASP A 151 -0.15 10.86 16.99
CA ASP A 151 0.45 12.21 16.92
C ASP A 151 1.93 12.40 17.36
N SER A 152 2.91 11.66 16.81
CA SER A 152 4.32 12.07 16.98
C SER A 152 4.73 13.16 15.96
N TYR A 153 5.65 14.05 16.35
CA TYR A 153 6.03 15.24 15.56
C TYR A 153 6.77 14.92 14.24
N ASP A 154 7.65 13.93 14.23
CA ASP A 154 8.39 13.54 13.02
C ASP A 154 7.48 12.95 11.93
N GLN A 155 6.34 12.40 12.33
CA GLN A 155 5.33 11.87 11.42
C GLN A 155 4.57 13.00 10.70
N ARG A 156 4.25 14.11 11.37
CA ARG A 156 3.61 15.28 10.72
C ARG A 156 4.44 15.82 9.54
N ARG A 157 5.76 15.90 9.72
CA ARG A 157 6.67 16.34 8.65
C ARG A 157 6.70 15.35 7.47
N TRP A 158 6.63 14.06 7.77
CA TRP A 158 6.52 13.02 6.76
C TRP A 158 5.16 13.09 6.03
N HIS A 159 4.06 13.34 6.77
CA HIS A 159 2.72 13.56 6.23
C HIS A 159 2.69 14.74 5.26
N ASP A 160 3.31 15.86 5.60
CA ASP A 160 3.33 17.04 4.74
C ASP A 160 4.07 16.76 3.42
N ASN A 161 5.26 16.16 3.48
CA ASN A 161 6.07 15.87 2.29
C ASN A 161 5.39 14.87 1.34
N LYS A 162 4.75 13.83 1.87
CA LYS A 162 4.04 12.83 1.05
C LYS A 162 2.69 13.35 0.55
N PHE A 163 2.01 14.23 1.31
CA PHE A 163 0.84 14.95 0.82
C PHE A 163 1.18 15.85 -0.37
N TYR A 164 2.31 16.57 -0.34
CA TYR A 164 2.76 17.34 -1.50
C TYR A 164 2.98 16.46 -2.73
N SER A 165 3.51 15.24 -2.56
CA SER A 165 3.63 14.27 -3.66
C SER A 165 2.27 13.86 -4.20
N LEU A 166 1.29 13.58 -3.33
CA LEU A 166 -0.08 13.26 -3.72
C LEU A 166 -0.73 14.38 -4.53
N VAL A 167 -0.62 15.62 -4.06
CA VAL A 167 -1.15 16.80 -4.76
C VAL A 167 -0.47 17.00 -6.11
N LYS A 168 0.85 16.77 -6.20
CA LYS A 168 1.59 16.86 -7.45
C LYS A 168 1.13 15.79 -8.44
N ASP A 169 0.88 14.56 -7.98
CA ASP A 169 0.41 13.49 -8.85
C ASP A 169 -1.01 13.77 -9.35
N LEU A 170 -1.87 14.32 -8.50
CA LEU A 170 -3.21 14.80 -8.92
C LEU A 170 -3.14 15.94 -9.95
N GLN A 171 -2.22 16.87 -9.78
CA GLN A 171 -1.97 17.92 -10.76
C GLN A 171 -1.45 17.35 -12.09
N ASN A 172 -0.61 16.32 -12.04
CA ASN A 172 -0.13 15.64 -13.25
C ASN A 172 -1.25 14.88 -13.95
N MET A 173 -2.12 14.20 -13.21
CA MET A 173 -3.33 13.58 -13.76
C MET A 173 -4.20 14.61 -14.49
N LEU A 174 -4.55 15.71 -13.81
CA LEU A 174 -5.32 16.82 -14.42
C LEU A 174 -4.71 17.31 -15.74
N ARG A 175 -3.38 17.42 -15.80
CA ARG A 175 -2.66 17.89 -16.98
C ARG A 175 -2.64 16.87 -18.11
N GLN A 176 -2.60 15.58 -17.81
CA GLN A 176 -2.44 14.53 -18.81
C GLN A 176 -3.78 14.02 -19.35
N SER A 177 -4.78 13.82 -18.50
CA SER A 177 -6.08 13.28 -18.91
C SER A 177 -7.12 14.34 -19.19
N GLY A 178 -6.94 15.58 -18.72
CA GLY A 178 -7.97 16.63 -18.74
C GLY A 178 -9.18 16.33 -17.86
N VAL A 179 -9.26 15.13 -17.27
CA VAL A 179 -10.38 14.64 -16.47
C VAL A 179 -9.83 13.98 -15.22
N VAL A 180 -10.19 14.50 -14.05
CA VAL A 180 -10.05 13.75 -12.80
C VAL A 180 -11.36 13.03 -12.55
N PRO A 181 -11.35 11.70 -12.29
CA PRO A 181 -12.55 10.99 -11.91
C PRO A 181 -13.26 11.70 -10.75
N VAL A 182 -14.58 11.89 -10.85
CA VAL A 182 -15.36 12.57 -9.80
C VAL A 182 -15.18 11.87 -8.45
N ASP A 183 -15.08 10.54 -8.44
CA ASP A 183 -14.84 9.76 -7.22
C ASP A 183 -13.51 10.13 -6.56
N SER A 184 -12.45 10.30 -7.36
CA SER A 184 -11.15 10.77 -6.86
C SER A 184 -11.27 12.15 -6.20
N LEU A 185 -12.08 13.04 -6.77
CA LEU A 185 -12.32 14.39 -6.23
C LEU A 185 -13.14 14.34 -4.94
N VAL A 186 -14.20 13.53 -4.89
CA VAL A 186 -15.02 13.34 -3.70
C VAL A 186 -14.17 12.80 -2.55
N ILE A 187 -13.29 11.84 -2.81
CA ILE A 187 -12.41 11.30 -1.78
C ILE A 187 -11.41 12.37 -1.30
N ILE A 188 -10.84 13.17 -2.21
CA ILE A 188 -9.96 14.30 -1.85
C ILE A 188 -10.70 15.35 -1.03
N PHE A 189 -11.91 15.72 -1.45
CA PHE A 189 -12.74 16.71 -0.76
C PHE A 189 -13.11 16.24 0.65
N ASN A 190 -13.63 15.01 0.76
CA ASN A 190 -13.97 14.42 2.06
C ASN A 190 -12.73 14.35 2.95
N TRP A 191 -11.56 14.00 2.38
CA TRP A 191 -10.31 14.00 3.12
C TRP A 191 -9.90 15.39 3.61
N ILE A 192 -9.95 16.43 2.76
CA ILE A 192 -9.63 17.82 3.14
C ILE A 192 -10.55 18.31 4.26
N PHE A 193 -11.84 18.01 4.18
CA PHE A 193 -12.84 18.39 5.18
C PHE A 193 -12.68 17.61 6.49
N ASP A 194 -12.44 16.30 6.43
CA ASP A 194 -12.25 15.43 7.61
C ASP A 194 -10.96 15.74 8.37
N GLN A 195 -9.99 16.37 7.72
CA GLN A 195 -8.71 16.69 8.35
C GLN A 195 -8.78 17.81 9.39
N ASN A 196 -9.84 18.64 9.42
CA ASN A 196 -9.94 19.82 10.32
C ASN A 196 -8.64 20.65 10.37
N MET A 197 -7.82 20.56 9.32
CA MET A 197 -6.45 21.04 9.39
C MET A 197 -6.48 22.53 9.15
N ILE A 198 -5.81 23.25 10.05
CA ILE A 198 -5.27 24.59 9.82
C ILE A 198 -4.15 24.42 8.79
N VAL A 199 -4.56 24.10 7.58
CA VAL A 199 -3.67 24.00 6.44
C VAL A 199 -3.23 25.42 6.13
N SER A 200 -1.92 25.63 5.92
CA SER A 200 -1.41 26.97 5.57
C SER A 200 -2.21 27.52 4.39
N THR A 201 -2.48 28.83 4.40
CA THR A 201 -3.27 29.55 3.39
C THR A 201 -2.85 29.22 1.96
N PHE A 202 -1.59 28.83 1.76
CA PHE A 202 -1.01 28.40 0.50
C PHE A 202 -1.59 27.08 -0.04
N LEU A 203 -1.73 26.05 0.79
CA LEU A 203 -2.34 24.79 0.36
C LEU A 203 -3.84 24.97 0.14
N GLN A 204 -4.52 25.77 0.99
CA GLN A 204 -5.94 26.08 0.83
C GLN A 204 -6.19 26.74 -0.54
N LEU A 205 -5.32 27.67 -0.96
CA LEU A 205 -5.40 28.29 -2.28
C LEU A 205 -5.13 27.33 -3.43
N ASN A 206 -4.20 26.38 -3.29
CA ASN A 206 -3.93 25.40 -4.34
C ASN A 206 -5.03 24.34 -4.45
N LEU A 207 -5.59 23.92 -3.31
CA LEU A 207 -6.77 23.06 -3.26
C LEU A 207 -7.97 23.79 -3.86
N LEU A 208 -8.21 25.05 -3.49
CA LEU A 208 -9.26 25.88 -4.09
C LEU A 208 -9.08 26.03 -5.60
N LYS A 209 -7.85 26.19 -6.10
CA LYS A 209 -7.56 26.21 -7.54
C LYS A 209 -7.89 24.89 -8.22
N ILE A 210 -7.54 23.76 -7.60
CA ILE A 210 -7.87 22.42 -8.13
C ILE A 210 -9.39 22.26 -8.17
N VAL A 211 -10.08 22.62 -7.09
CA VAL A 211 -11.54 22.62 -6.99
C VAL A 211 -12.19 23.49 -8.05
N ILE A 212 -11.72 24.73 -8.22
CA ILE A 212 -12.25 25.66 -9.22
C ILE A 212 -12.00 25.13 -10.64
N CYS A 213 -10.80 24.64 -10.95
CA CYS A 213 -10.48 24.06 -12.26
C CYS A 213 -11.40 22.87 -12.58
N VAL A 214 -11.67 22.03 -11.59
CA VAL A 214 -12.55 20.87 -11.72
C VAL A 214 -14.01 21.27 -11.92
N SER A 215 -14.50 22.23 -11.11
CA SER A 215 -15.88 22.75 -11.21
C SER A 215 -16.13 23.49 -12.52
N ILE A 216 -15.13 24.20 -13.05
CA ILE A 216 -15.23 24.84 -14.37
C ILE A 216 -15.28 23.77 -15.46
N TYR A 217 -14.49 22.69 -15.34
CA TYR A 217 -14.46 21.62 -16.33
C TYR A 217 -15.79 20.85 -16.38
N SER A 218 -16.42 20.56 -15.24
CA SER A 218 -17.73 19.87 -15.19
C SER A 218 -18.89 20.72 -15.71
N VAL A 219 -18.77 22.05 -15.66
CA VAL A 219 -19.75 22.99 -16.24
C VAL A 219 -19.55 23.15 -17.76
N VAL A 220 -18.33 22.94 -18.27
CA VAL A 220 -18.03 23.07 -19.71
C VAL A 220 -18.39 21.81 -20.52
N GLN A 221 -18.50 20.65 -19.86
CA GLN A 221 -18.87 19.38 -20.52
C GLN A 221 -20.37 19.04 -20.50
N ASN A 222 -21.19 19.83 -19.81
CA ASN A 222 -22.66 19.77 -19.87
C ASN A 222 -23.22 20.90 -20.73
#